data_AF-A0A7C1LUC0-F1
#
_entry.id   AF-A0A7C1LUC0-F1
#
_cell.length_a   1.000
_cell.length_b   1.000
_cell.length_c   1.000
_cell.angle_alpha   90.00
_cell.angle_beta   90.00
_cell.angle_gamma   90.00
#
_symmetry.space_group_name_H-M   'P 1'
#
loop_
_entity.id
_entity.type
_entity.pdbx_description
1 polymer ?
#
loop_
_entity_poly.entity_id
_entity_poly.type
_entity_poly.pdbx_seq_one_letter_code
_entity_poly.pdbx_strand_id
1 'polypeptide(L)'
;MIDKTSKKPLKRRDFIRKSLHAVAGLTIGGLAGILFSKSSSEEMVWQLDPNICIQCEKCSVNCVLPHSAVKCVHSYSVCGYCDLCSGYLQPGTKVRDTGAESQLCPSGALKRTYVEDPYFEYTIDEKLCVGCGKCVKGCNSFGNGSLYLQTRHDRCLNCNQCSIARRCPSQAWNRVPASRSYILKGDEKKKFLKS
;
A
#
# COMPACT_ATOMS: atom_id res chain seq x y z
N MET A 1 -72.77 -20.31 7.59
CA MET A 1 -72.66 -19.47 8.80
C MET A 1 -71.51 -18.49 8.57
N ILE A 2 -71.81 -17.21 8.31
CA ILE A 2 -70.79 -16.17 8.11
C ILE A 2 -70.77 -15.35 9.40
N ASP A 3 -69.72 -15.54 10.19
CA ASP A 3 -69.47 -14.80 11.43
C ASP A 3 -69.10 -13.35 11.08
N LYS A 4 -69.94 -12.40 11.48
CA LYS A 4 -69.68 -10.97 11.35
C LYS A 4 -68.82 -10.54 12.54
N THR A 5 -67.50 -10.56 12.38
CA THR A 5 -66.58 -9.98 13.35
C THR A 5 -66.86 -8.48 13.54
N SER A 6 -67.42 -8.15 14.70
CA SER A 6 -67.63 -6.77 15.17
C SER A 6 -66.29 -6.07 15.40
N LYS A 7 -65.99 -5.03 14.61
CA LYS A 7 -64.83 -4.16 14.84
C LYS A 7 -65.12 -3.25 16.04
N LYS A 8 -64.56 -3.59 17.20
CA LYS A 8 -64.59 -2.71 18.39
C LYS A 8 -64.01 -1.34 18.03
N PRO A 9 -64.66 -0.22 18.41
CA PRO A 9 -64.16 1.12 18.10
C PRO A 9 -62.80 1.32 18.79
N LEU A 10 -61.81 1.73 18.01
CA LEU A 10 -60.46 2.02 18.51
C LEU A 10 -60.55 3.12 19.55
N LYS A 11 -60.26 2.78 20.81
CA LYS A 11 -60.20 3.78 21.88
C LYS A 11 -59.03 4.73 21.60
N ARG A 12 -59.23 6.02 21.85
CA ARG A 12 -58.24 7.09 21.61
C ARG A 12 -56.87 6.76 22.20
N ARG A 13 -56.83 6.13 23.38
CA ARG A 13 -55.60 5.67 24.07
C ARG A 13 -54.86 4.56 23.32
N ASP A 14 -55.59 3.63 22.71
CA ASP A 14 -55.00 2.51 21.96
C ASP A 14 -54.42 2.99 20.63
N PHE A 15 -55.07 3.96 19.99
CA PHE A 15 -54.53 4.65 18.82
C PHE A 15 -53.23 5.38 19.16
N ILE A 16 -53.22 6.20 20.21
CA ILE A 16 -52.00 6.93 20.66
C ILE A 16 -50.87 5.96 20.98
N ARG A 17 -51.12 4.87 21.71
CA ARG A 17 -50.10 3.87 22.02
C ARG A 17 -49.53 3.22 20.76
N LYS A 18 -50.37 2.82 19.81
CA LYS A 18 -49.91 2.18 18.57
C LYS A 18 -49.07 3.15 17.71
N SER A 19 -49.49 4.41 17.60
CA SER A 19 -48.74 5.44 16.91
C SER A 19 -47.38 5.71 17.58
N LEU A 20 -47.33 5.76 18.91
CA LEU A 20 -46.08 5.96 19.65
C LEU A 20 -45.08 4.81 19.39
N HIS A 21 -45.53 3.56 19.41
CA HIS A 21 -44.68 2.41 19.11
C HIS A 21 -44.23 2.38 17.64
N ALA A 22 -45.10 2.77 16.71
CA ALA A 22 -44.75 2.84 15.29
C ALA A 22 -43.68 3.91 15.03
N VAL A 23 -43.82 5.11 15.64
CA VAL A 23 -42.82 6.17 15.57
C VAL A 23 -41.51 5.72 16.21
N ALA A 24 -41.56 5.11 17.40
CA ALA A 24 -40.36 4.58 18.06
C ALA A 24 -39.66 3.49 17.23
N GLY A 25 -40.43 2.59 16.61
CA GLY A 25 -39.89 1.55 15.72
C GLY A 25 -39.23 2.15 14.48
N LEU A 26 -39.84 3.16 13.85
CA LEU A 26 -39.28 3.86 12.68
C LEU A 26 -38.04 4.68 13.04
N THR A 27 -38.01 5.35 14.19
CA THR A 27 -36.83 6.11 14.61
C THR A 27 -35.66 5.20 14.94
N ILE A 28 -35.88 4.11 15.68
CA ILE A 28 -34.83 3.13 16.00
C ILE A 28 -34.35 2.43 14.73
N GLY A 29 -35.27 1.95 13.88
CA GLY A 29 -34.93 1.31 12.62
C GLY A 29 -34.20 2.25 11.65
N GLY A 30 -34.61 3.50 11.57
CA GLY A 30 -33.97 4.54 10.77
C GLY A 30 -32.56 4.87 11.26
N LEU A 31 -32.37 5.04 12.58
CA LEU A 31 -31.04 5.27 13.16
C LEU A 31 -30.12 4.06 12.94
N ALA A 32 -30.61 2.84 13.19
CA ALA A 32 -29.84 1.63 12.97
C ALA A 32 -29.41 1.51 11.49
N GLY A 33 -30.32 1.75 10.54
CA GLY A 33 -29.99 1.73 9.10
C GLY A 33 -28.94 2.76 8.69
N ILE A 34 -28.98 3.96 9.26
CA ILE A 34 -27.97 5.01 9.00
C ILE A 34 -26.62 4.62 9.61
N LEU A 35 -26.60 4.04 10.82
CA LEU A 35 -25.37 3.60 11.47
C LEU A 35 -24.73 2.42 10.74
N PHE A 36 -25.51 1.44 10.29
CA PHE A 36 -25.01 0.30 9.51
C PHE A 36 -24.44 0.73 8.15
N SER A 37 -25.08 1.69 7.45
CA SER A 37 -24.54 2.18 6.18
C SER A 37 -23.23 2.96 6.36
N LYS A 38 -23.09 3.71 7.46
CA LYS A 38 -21.85 4.41 7.82
C LYS A 38 -20.76 3.52 8.44
N SER A 39 -21.11 2.33 8.92
CA SER A 39 -20.19 1.41 9.59
C SER A 39 -19.24 0.67 8.63
N SER A 40 -19.41 0.79 7.32
CA SER A 40 -18.46 0.24 6.34
C SER A 40 -17.22 1.14 6.24
N SER A 41 -16.44 1.26 7.32
CA SER A 41 -15.09 1.82 7.22
C SER A 41 -14.23 0.81 6.48
N GLU A 42 -13.82 1.15 5.26
CA GLU A 42 -12.87 0.34 4.50
C GLU A 42 -11.60 0.10 5.33
N GLU A 43 -11.07 -1.13 5.32
CA GLU A 43 -9.84 -1.42 6.06
C GLU A 43 -8.72 -0.50 5.55
N MET A 44 -8.07 0.21 6.47
CA MET A 44 -6.97 1.11 6.12
C MET A 44 -5.64 0.45 6.43
N VAL A 45 -4.70 0.51 5.49
CA VAL A 45 -3.34 -0.02 5.62
C VAL A 45 -2.31 1.10 5.49
N TRP A 46 -1.10 0.87 6.00
CA TRP A 46 0.02 1.82 5.86
C TRP A 46 0.72 1.66 4.52
N GLN A 47 0.80 2.74 3.75
CA GLN A 47 1.55 2.75 2.50
C GLN A 47 2.55 3.89 2.39
N LEU A 48 3.70 3.56 1.81
CA LEU A 48 4.73 4.53 1.44
C LEU A 48 4.35 5.22 0.12
N ASP A 49 4.35 6.54 0.11
CA ASP A 49 4.27 7.36 -1.09
C ASP A 49 5.68 7.54 -1.70
N PRO A 50 5.94 6.94 -2.88
CA PRO A 50 7.25 7.01 -3.50
C PRO A 50 7.60 8.38 -4.07
N ASN A 51 6.63 9.30 -4.21
CA ASN A 51 6.86 10.63 -4.80
C ASN A 51 7.48 11.61 -3.80
N ILE A 52 7.25 11.39 -2.50
CA ILE A 52 7.79 12.23 -1.41
C ILE A 52 8.84 11.49 -0.57
N CYS A 53 9.11 10.23 -0.88
CA CYS A 53 10.17 9.46 -0.23
C CYS A 53 11.54 10.02 -0.62
N ILE A 54 12.39 10.27 0.38
CA ILE A 54 13.78 10.75 0.19
C ILE A 54 14.84 9.65 0.37
N GLN A 55 14.42 8.38 0.41
CA GLN A 55 15.30 7.21 0.57
C GLN A 55 16.27 7.32 1.77
N CYS A 56 15.74 7.72 2.93
CA CYS A 56 16.50 7.92 4.17
C CYS A 56 16.97 6.63 4.88
N GLU A 57 16.81 5.46 4.26
CA GLU A 57 17.16 4.13 4.80
C GLU A 57 16.41 3.67 6.06
N LYS A 58 15.64 4.55 6.71
CA LYS A 58 14.89 4.23 7.94
C LYS A 58 13.86 3.10 7.81
N CYS A 59 13.43 2.76 6.60
CA CYS A 59 12.50 1.66 6.36
C CYS A 59 13.11 0.29 6.66
N SER A 60 14.44 0.12 6.53
CA SER A 60 15.11 -1.15 6.81
C SER A 60 15.37 -1.40 8.29
N VAL A 61 15.47 -0.34 9.09
CA VAL A 61 15.85 -0.43 10.52
C VAL A 61 14.69 -0.22 11.49
N ASN A 62 13.59 0.42 11.07
CA ASN A 62 12.46 0.73 11.96
C ASN A 62 11.25 -0.19 11.77
N CYS A 63 11.32 -1.17 10.87
CA CYS A 63 10.28 -2.18 10.79
C CYS A 63 10.31 -3.04 12.06
N VAL A 64 9.14 -3.44 12.55
CA VAL A 64 9.05 -4.38 13.68
C VAL A 64 9.39 -5.81 13.26
N LEU A 65 9.34 -6.09 11.96
CA LEU A 65 9.76 -7.37 11.40
C LEU A 65 11.28 -7.41 11.26
N PRO A 66 11.93 -8.55 11.56
CA PRO A 66 13.37 -8.73 11.32
C PRO A 66 13.77 -8.46 9.87
N HIS A 67 12.91 -8.86 8.93
CA HIS A 67 13.03 -8.50 7.53
C HIS A 67 11.90 -7.54 7.14
N SER A 68 12.24 -6.28 6.86
CA SER A 68 11.26 -5.21 6.65
C SER A 68 10.16 -5.59 5.66
N ALA A 69 8.91 -5.23 5.96
CA ALA A 69 7.80 -5.35 5.01
C ALA A 69 7.94 -4.41 3.81
N VAL A 70 8.82 -3.40 3.90
CA VAL A 70 9.10 -2.48 2.79
C VAL A 70 10.10 -3.12 1.84
N LYS A 71 9.77 -3.17 0.56
CA LYS A 71 10.61 -3.72 -0.51
C LYS A 71 10.86 -2.69 -1.59
N CYS A 72 11.98 -2.84 -2.28
CA CYS A 72 12.16 -2.21 -3.58
C CYS A 72 11.24 -2.89 -4.60
N VAL A 73 10.60 -2.07 -5.43
CA VAL A 73 9.72 -2.48 -6.52
C VAL A 73 10.27 -1.89 -7.80
N HIS A 74 10.09 -2.62 -8.88
CA HIS A 74 10.53 -2.24 -10.22
C HIS A 74 9.32 -1.94 -11.10
N SER A 75 9.23 -0.71 -11.61
CA SER A 75 8.34 -0.36 -12.71
C SER A 75 9.09 -0.59 -14.01
N TYR A 76 8.86 -1.77 -14.59
CA TYR A 76 9.51 -2.22 -15.83
C TYR A 76 9.15 -1.31 -17.00
N SER A 77 7.92 -0.77 -17.01
CA SER A 77 7.47 0.18 -18.05
C SER A 77 8.20 1.52 -18.06
N VAL A 78 8.91 1.85 -16.98
CA VAL A 78 9.69 3.10 -16.84
C VAL A 78 11.20 2.84 -17.00
N CYS A 79 11.65 1.60 -16.83
CA CYS A 79 13.06 1.27 -16.77
C CYS A 79 13.77 1.42 -18.12
N GLY A 80 15.01 1.90 -18.08
CA GLY A 80 15.85 2.07 -19.27
C GLY A 80 16.77 0.90 -19.54
N TYR A 81 16.75 -0.14 -18.70
CA TYR A 81 17.57 -1.35 -18.82
C TYR A 81 19.07 -1.05 -19.03
N CYS A 82 19.58 0.01 -18.39
CA CYS A 82 20.90 0.55 -18.68
C CYS A 82 22.01 -0.43 -18.27
N ASP A 83 23.05 -0.60 -19.09
CA ASP A 83 24.32 -1.21 -18.66
C ASP A 83 24.92 -0.47 -17.43
N LEU A 84 25.03 0.85 -17.52
CA LEU A 84 25.42 1.73 -16.41
C LEU A 84 24.20 2.13 -15.58
N CYS A 85 23.73 1.23 -14.72
CA CYS A 85 22.62 1.53 -13.81
C CYS A 85 23.13 2.06 -12.47
N SER A 86 22.90 3.34 -12.17
CA SER A 86 23.21 3.97 -10.88
C SER A 86 22.42 3.40 -9.69
N GLY A 87 21.35 2.66 -9.95
CA GLY A 87 20.61 1.92 -8.93
C GLY A 87 21.26 0.57 -8.57
N TYR A 88 22.10 0.03 -9.44
CA TYR A 88 22.78 -1.26 -9.23
C TYR A 88 24.26 -1.09 -8.90
N LEU A 89 24.97 -0.21 -9.61
CA LEU A 89 26.42 -0.05 -9.50
C LEU A 89 26.78 0.96 -8.39
N GLN A 90 27.85 0.67 -7.64
CA GLN A 90 28.43 1.64 -6.71
C GLN A 90 29.01 2.84 -7.48
N PRO A 91 28.89 4.07 -6.94
CA PRO A 91 29.53 5.23 -7.53
C PRO A 91 31.04 5.01 -7.71
N GLY A 92 31.56 5.29 -8.90
CA GLY A 92 32.99 5.20 -9.18
C GLY A 92 33.51 3.79 -9.47
N THR A 93 32.65 2.77 -9.59
CA THR A 93 33.11 1.46 -10.07
C THR A 93 33.72 1.56 -11.47
N LYS A 94 34.91 0.98 -11.64
CA LYS A 94 35.61 0.92 -12.92
C LYS A 94 35.14 -0.24 -13.79
N VAL A 95 34.54 -1.26 -13.17
CA VAL A 95 34.09 -2.49 -13.82
C VAL A 95 32.58 -2.63 -13.64
N ARG A 96 31.87 -2.95 -14.71
CA ARG A 96 30.40 -3.08 -14.74
C ARG A 96 30.00 -4.55 -14.72
N ASP A 97 30.40 -5.25 -13.68
CA ASP A 97 30.13 -6.68 -13.50
C ASP A 97 29.08 -6.93 -12.41
N THR A 98 28.93 -8.20 -12.02
CA THR A 98 28.02 -8.63 -10.95
C THR A 98 28.74 -8.91 -9.63
N GLY A 99 30.00 -8.50 -9.49
CA GLY A 99 30.78 -8.63 -8.26
C GLY A 99 30.14 -7.88 -7.08
N ALA A 100 30.37 -8.35 -5.86
CA ALA A 100 29.81 -7.74 -4.66
C ALA A 100 30.33 -6.30 -4.43
N GLU A 101 31.59 -6.05 -4.81
CA GLU A 101 32.27 -4.77 -4.81
C GLU A 101 31.66 -3.77 -5.80
N SER A 102 31.06 -4.26 -6.88
CA SER A 102 30.37 -3.44 -7.88
C SER A 102 28.96 -3.09 -7.43
N GLN A 103 28.32 -3.90 -6.58
CA GLN A 103 26.91 -3.77 -6.22
C GLN A 103 26.64 -2.71 -5.15
N LEU A 104 25.69 -1.81 -5.43
CA LEU A 104 25.20 -0.79 -4.50
C LEU A 104 24.29 -1.37 -3.42
N CYS A 105 23.58 -2.46 -3.72
CA CYS A 105 22.68 -3.10 -2.77
C CYS A 105 23.48 -3.88 -1.73
N PRO A 106 23.47 -3.50 -0.43
CA PRO A 106 24.31 -4.15 0.57
C PRO A 106 23.90 -5.60 0.86
N SER A 107 22.66 -5.98 0.55
CA SER A 107 22.17 -7.35 0.70
C SER A 107 22.16 -8.14 -0.61
N GLY A 108 22.68 -7.58 -1.72
CA GLY A 108 22.68 -8.24 -3.02
C GLY A 108 21.29 -8.54 -3.58
N ALA A 109 20.27 -7.78 -3.17
CA ALA A 109 18.88 -8.06 -3.51
C ALA A 109 18.47 -7.64 -4.93
N LEU A 110 19.21 -6.72 -5.57
CA LEU A 110 18.97 -6.34 -6.94
C LEU A 110 19.87 -7.21 -7.81
N LYS A 111 19.31 -8.03 -8.70
CA LYS A 111 20.04 -8.90 -9.62
C LYS A 111 20.11 -8.23 -10.99
N ARG A 112 21.26 -8.34 -11.65
CA ARG A 112 21.52 -7.82 -12.98
C ARG A 112 21.79 -8.98 -13.93
N THR A 113 21.02 -9.05 -15.02
CA THR A 113 21.12 -10.10 -16.03
C THR A 113 21.37 -9.47 -17.39
N TYR A 114 22.36 -9.97 -18.12
CA TYR A 114 22.60 -9.54 -19.50
C TYR A 114 21.46 -10.01 -20.41
N VAL A 115 20.95 -9.12 -21.26
CA VAL A 115 19.93 -9.44 -22.26
C VAL A 115 20.55 -9.37 -23.65
N GLU A 116 20.96 -8.18 -24.07
CA GLU A 116 21.67 -7.88 -25.32
C GLU A 116 22.44 -6.57 -25.13
N ASP A 117 23.35 -6.18 -26.02
CA ASP A 117 24.02 -4.87 -25.89
C ASP A 117 23.07 -3.72 -26.32
N PRO A 118 22.93 -2.62 -25.55
CA PRO A 118 23.54 -2.27 -24.25
C PRO A 118 22.59 -2.53 -23.04
N TYR A 119 21.67 -3.47 -23.17
CA TYR A 119 20.56 -3.72 -22.27
C TYR A 119 20.81 -4.82 -21.23
N PHE A 120 20.52 -4.46 -19.97
CA PHE A 120 20.55 -5.36 -18.83
C PHE A 120 19.22 -5.32 -18.08
N GLU A 121 18.71 -6.50 -17.74
CA GLU A 121 17.53 -6.64 -16.90
C GLU A 121 17.89 -6.57 -15.42
N TYR A 122 17.01 -5.92 -14.67
CA TYR A 122 17.11 -5.78 -13.23
C TYR A 122 15.90 -6.44 -12.54
N THR A 123 16.16 -7.39 -11.65
CA THR A 123 15.10 -8.06 -10.87
C THR A 123 15.37 -7.92 -9.37
N ILE A 124 14.30 -7.91 -8.58
CA ILE A 124 14.40 -7.79 -7.12
C ILE A 124 14.18 -9.15 -6.47
N ASP A 125 15.17 -9.63 -5.73
CA ASP A 125 15.01 -10.73 -4.79
C ASP A 125 14.43 -10.20 -3.47
N GLU A 126 13.11 -10.32 -3.32
CA GLU A 126 12.40 -9.83 -2.14
C GLU A 126 12.79 -10.54 -0.83
N LYS A 127 13.42 -11.72 -0.91
CA LYS A 127 13.91 -12.45 0.27
C LYS A 127 15.18 -11.81 0.84
N LEU A 128 15.97 -11.16 0.00
CA LEU A 128 17.18 -10.43 0.39
C LEU A 128 16.93 -8.93 0.58
N CYS A 129 15.87 -8.39 -0.02
CA CYS A 129 15.62 -6.95 -0.02
C CYS A 129 15.15 -6.46 1.36
N VAL A 130 16.01 -5.75 2.08
CA VAL A 130 15.69 -5.18 3.41
C VAL A 130 14.95 -3.84 3.36
N GLY A 131 14.68 -3.29 2.17
CA GLY A 131 13.97 -2.01 2.03
C GLY A 131 14.79 -0.76 2.37
N CYS A 132 16.13 -0.79 2.28
CA CYS A 132 16.97 0.37 2.58
C CYS A 132 16.83 1.50 1.55
N GLY A 133 16.50 1.20 0.30
CA GLY A 133 16.27 2.21 -0.74
C GLY A 133 17.53 2.82 -1.36
N LYS A 134 18.73 2.27 -1.11
CA LYS A 134 19.96 2.73 -1.78
C LYS A 134 19.89 2.63 -3.31
N CYS A 135 19.37 1.50 -3.83
CA CYS A 135 19.13 1.33 -5.26
C CYS A 135 18.09 2.31 -5.81
N VAL A 136 17.05 2.59 -5.04
CA VAL A 136 16.02 3.58 -5.38
C VAL A 136 16.63 4.98 -5.47
N LYS A 137 17.50 5.35 -4.52
CA LYS A 137 18.18 6.64 -4.50
C LYS A 137 19.04 6.82 -5.76
N GLY A 138 19.87 5.83 -6.06
CA GLY A 138 20.70 5.84 -7.26
C GLY A 138 19.89 5.96 -8.56
N CYS A 139 18.83 5.14 -8.69
CA CYS A 139 17.93 5.14 -9.84
C CYS A 139 17.17 6.47 -10.01
N ASN A 140 16.78 7.13 -8.92
CA ASN A 140 16.12 8.45 -8.97
C ASN A 140 17.10 9.59 -9.28
N SER A 141 18.36 9.51 -8.83
CA SER A 141 19.33 10.60 -9.00
C SER A 141 19.89 10.68 -10.42
N PHE A 142 20.13 9.54 -11.08
CA PHE A 142 20.80 9.49 -12.38
C PHE A 142 20.16 8.54 -13.39
N GLY A 143 19.07 7.88 -13.01
CA GLY A 143 18.26 7.07 -13.91
C GLY A 143 16.90 7.71 -14.15
N ASN A 144 15.97 6.85 -14.56
CA ASN A 144 14.58 7.20 -14.85
C ASN A 144 13.64 6.99 -13.65
N GLY A 145 14.16 6.64 -12.47
CA GLY A 145 13.36 6.47 -11.25
C GLY A 145 12.37 5.30 -11.31
N SER A 146 12.70 4.25 -12.08
CA SER A 146 11.92 3.01 -12.24
C SER A 146 11.91 2.14 -10.98
N LEU A 147 12.93 2.28 -10.12
CA LEU A 147 12.98 1.63 -8.80
C LEU A 147 12.36 2.55 -7.74
N TYR A 148 11.52 2.01 -6.87
CA TYR A 148 10.92 2.74 -5.75
C TYR A 148 10.56 1.80 -4.60
N LEU A 149 10.30 2.33 -3.41
CA LEU A 149 9.89 1.51 -2.26
C LEU A 149 8.37 1.37 -2.22
N GLN A 150 7.87 0.20 -1.82
CA GLN A 150 6.46 -0.04 -1.44
C GLN A 150 6.42 -0.97 -0.23
N THR A 151 5.36 -0.87 0.57
CA THR A 151 5.07 -1.86 1.61
C THR A 151 4.41 -3.07 0.98
N ARG A 152 4.88 -4.26 1.32
CA ARG A 152 4.27 -5.54 0.94
C ARG A 152 3.22 -5.94 1.98
N HIS A 153 1.95 -5.86 1.60
CA HIS A 153 0.82 -6.04 2.53
C HIS A 153 0.60 -7.50 2.94
N ASP A 154 1.13 -8.45 2.18
CA ASP A 154 1.25 -9.87 2.57
C ASP A 154 2.26 -10.10 3.72
N ARG A 155 3.14 -9.13 3.96
CA ARG A 155 4.17 -9.19 5.02
C ARG A 155 3.87 -8.23 6.16
N CYS A 156 3.33 -7.06 5.84
CA CYS A 156 3.06 -6.01 6.80
C CYS A 156 2.02 -6.48 7.82
N LEU A 157 2.33 -6.36 9.11
CA LEU A 157 1.40 -6.69 10.19
C LEU A 157 0.32 -5.61 10.41
N ASN A 158 0.20 -4.66 9.49
CA ASN A 158 -0.64 -3.46 9.60
C ASN A 158 -0.63 -2.85 11.01
N CYS A 159 0.57 -2.64 11.57
CA CYS A 159 0.69 -2.16 12.95
C CYS A 159 -0.08 -0.83 13.10
N ASN A 160 -1.05 -0.78 14.01
CA ASN A 160 -1.90 0.40 14.24
C ASN A 160 -1.09 1.71 14.31
N GLN A 161 0.12 1.65 14.90
CA GLN A 161 1.11 2.71 14.87
C GLN A 161 2.40 2.24 14.18
N CYS A 162 2.52 2.49 12.87
CA CYS A 162 3.72 2.10 12.13
C CYS A 162 4.97 2.82 12.65
N SER A 163 5.92 2.03 13.15
CA SER A 163 7.22 2.49 13.65
C SER A 163 8.04 3.21 12.58
N ILE A 164 7.95 2.76 11.32
CA ILE A 164 8.61 3.41 10.17
C ILE A 164 7.99 4.78 9.90
N ALA A 165 6.65 4.85 9.84
CA ALA A 165 5.92 6.09 9.56
C ALA A 165 6.29 7.19 10.57
N ARG A 166 6.28 6.88 11.88
CA ARG A 166 6.66 7.82 12.95
C ARG A 166 8.08 8.36 12.84
N ARG A 167 9.00 7.59 12.24
CA ARG A 167 10.42 7.94 12.14
C ARG A 167 10.81 8.49 10.77
N CYS A 168 9.87 8.49 9.81
CA CYS A 168 10.10 8.94 8.44
C CYS A 168 10.28 10.47 8.39
N PRO A 169 11.48 10.98 8.02
CA PRO A 169 11.75 12.42 8.04
C PRO A 169 10.99 13.19 6.96
N SER A 170 10.65 12.56 5.83
CA SER A 170 9.86 13.19 4.76
C SER A 170 8.37 12.94 4.88
N GLN A 171 7.92 12.32 5.98
CA GLN A 171 6.51 11.99 6.23
C GLN A 171 5.86 11.24 5.05
N ALA A 172 6.62 10.38 4.38
CA ALA A 172 6.20 9.68 3.17
C ALA A 172 5.20 8.54 3.39
N TRP A 173 4.55 8.46 4.55
CA TRP A 173 3.72 7.32 4.93
C TRP A 173 2.30 7.77 5.23
N ASN A 174 1.34 7.17 4.54
CA ASN A 174 -0.08 7.49 4.64
C ASN A 174 -0.91 6.26 4.95
N ARG A 175 -2.08 6.47 5.56
CA ARG A 175 -3.12 5.45 5.60
C ARG A 175 -3.88 5.49 4.28
N VAL A 176 -3.94 4.35 3.61
CA VAL A 176 -4.67 4.18 2.35
C VAL A 176 -5.67 3.04 2.49
N PRO A 177 -6.77 3.04 1.73
CA PRO A 177 -7.72 1.93 1.76
C PRO A 177 -7.09 0.65 1.22
N ALA A 178 -7.41 -0.50 1.82
CA ALA A 178 -6.85 -1.79 1.47
C ALA A 178 -7.15 -2.20 0.01
N SER A 179 -8.29 -1.76 -0.55
CA SER A 179 -8.61 -1.98 -1.97
C SER A 179 -7.66 -1.26 -2.93
N ARG A 180 -7.02 -0.17 -2.47
CA ARG A 180 -6.15 0.70 -3.27
C ARG A 180 -4.84 0.94 -2.52
N SER A 181 -4.23 -0.15 -2.11
CA SER A 181 -3.13 -0.18 -1.14
C SER A 181 -1.75 0.15 -1.72
N TYR A 182 -1.60 0.22 -3.05
CA TYR A 182 -0.34 0.49 -3.73
C TYR A 182 -0.33 1.83 -4.46
N ILE A 183 0.81 2.53 -4.41
CA ILE A 183 1.07 3.78 -5.13
C ILE A 183 2.17 3.47 -6.16
N LEU A 184 1.75 2.89 -7.28
CA LEU A 184 2.66 2.42 -8.33
C LEU A 184 3.04 3.54 -9.31
N LYS A 185 4.19 3.36 -9.97
CA LYS A 185 4.65 4.17 -11.10
C LYS A 185 4.39 3.46 -12.44
N GLY A 186 4.44 4.20 -13.54
CA GLY A 186 4.37 3.64 -14.89
C GLY A 186 3.02 3.00 -15.25
N ASP A 187 3.05 2.09 -16.23
CA ASP A 187 1.90 1.30 -16.65
C ASP A 187 1.46 0.27 -15.62
N GLU A 188 2.31 -0.09 -14.66
CA GLU A 188 1.95 -0.94 -13.53
C GLU A 188 0.80 -0.33 -12.72
N LYS A 189 0.77 1.01 -12.58
CA LYS A 189 -0.37 1.72 -11.99
C LYS A 189 -1.66 1.49 -12.77
N LYS A 190 -1.61 1.55 -14.10
CA LYS A 190 -2.79 1.34 -14.96
C LYS A 190 -3.30 -0.09 -14.87
N LYS A 191 -2.39 -1.07 -14.81
CA LYS A 191 -2.73 -2.50 -14.66
C LYS A 191 -3.38 -2.76 -13.31
N PHE A 192 -2.83 -2.23 -12.22
CA PHE A 192 -3.38 -2.38 -10.87
C PHE A 192 -4.77 -1.76 -10.69
N LEU A 193 -5.06 -0.64 -11.37
CA LEU A 193 -6.39 -0.02 -11.30
C LEU A 193 -7.46 -0.76 -12.11
N LYS A 194 -7.07 -1.69 -12.98
CA LYS A 194 -7.98 -2.48 -13.82
C LYS A 194 -8.23 -3.89 -13.27
N SER A 195 -7.40 -4.36 -12.34
CA SER A 195 -7.56 -5.64 -11.63
C SER A 195 -8.51 -5.49 -10.45
#